data_AF-A0A2J6MYR1-F1
#
_entry.id   AF-A0A2J6MYR1-F1
#
_cell.length_a   1.000
_cell.length_b   1.000
_cell.length_c   1.000
_cell.angle_alpha   90.00
_cell.angle_beta   90.00
_cell.angle_gamma   90.00
#
_symmetry.space_group_name_H-M   'P 1'
#
loop_
_entity.id
_entity.type
_entity.pdbx_description
1 polymer ?
#
loop_
_entity_poly.entity_id
_entity_poly.type
_entity_poly.pdbx_seq_one_letter_code
_entity_poly.pdbx_strand_id
1 'polypeptide(L)' 'MDKTEVISAFLIAIGLLLIIHHLIFYQRLFDLADMLHHEFFEAIFFTAGVVLLIVAWSKKRRG' A
#
# COMPACT_ATOMS: atom_id res chain seq x y z
N MET A 1 1.99 13.95 13.91
CA MET A 1 2.25 13.42 12.56
C MET A 1 1.76 14.44 11.56
N ASP A 2 2.54 14.66 10.52
CA ASP A 2 2.11 15.50 9.40
C ASP A 2 0.92 14.82 8.68
N LYS A 3 0.04 15.58 8.03
CA LYS A 3 -1.10 15.01 7.30
C LYS A 3 -0.63 13.99 6.26
N THR A 4 0.51 14.25 5.63
CA THR A 4 1.12 13.32 4.68
C THR A 4 1.59 12.02 5.35
N GLU A 5 2.18 12.09 6.55
CA GLU A 5 2.60 10.89 7.31
C GLU A 5 1.39 10.02 7.67
N VAL A 6 0.27 10.63 8.09
CA VAL A 6 -0.99 9.93 8.42
C VAL A 6 -1.58 9.24 7.18
N ILE A 7 -1.68 9.95 6.06
CA ILE A 7 -2.21 9.39 4.80
C ILE A 7 -1.31 8.25 4.29
N SER A 8 0.01 8.41 4.41
CA SER A 8 0.97 7.37 4.01
C SER A 8 0.79 6.10 4.83
N ALA A 9 0.71 6.23 6.15
CA ALA A 9 0.47 5.09 7.04
C ALA A 9 -0.88 4.41 6.77
N PHE A 10 -1.92 5.18 6.48
CA PHE A 10 -3.24 4.67 6.12
C PHE A 10 -3.22 3.87 4.81
N LEU A 11 -2.55 4.37 3.77
CA LEU A 11 -2.40 3.66 2.49
C LEU A 11 -1.61 2.36 2.63
N ILE A 12 -0.52 2.36 3.41
CA ILE A 12 0.26 1.15 3.71
C ILE A 12 -0.64 0.14 4.44
N ALA A 13 -1.41 0.57 5.44
CA ALA A 13 -2.29 -0.30 6.21
C ALA A 13 -3.38 -0.92 5.32
N ILE A 14 -4.00 -0.14 4.43
CA ILE A 14 -4.97 -0.66 3.46
C ILE A 14 -4.33 -1.67 2.51
N GLY A 15 -3.16 -1.35 1.93
CA GLY A 15 -2.45 -2.26 1.04
C GLY A 15 -2.15 -3.60 1.71
N LEU A 16 -1.65 -3.58 2.96
CA LEU A 16 -1.42 -4.79 3.74
C LEU A 16 -2.70 -5.55 4.06
N LEU A 17 -3.79 -4.85 4.40
CA LEU A 17 -5.06 -5.48 4.72
C LEU A 17 -5.66 -6.19 3.50
N LEU A 18 -5.51 -5.61 2.32
CA LEU A 18 -5.92 -6.23 1.06
C LEU A 18 -5.07 -7.47 0.75
N ILE A 19 -3.74 -7.40 0.91
CA ILE A 19 -2.85 -8.57 0.74
C ILE A 19 -3.28 -9.71 1.68
N ILE A 20 -3.56 -9.39 2.96
CA ILE A 20 -4.01 -10.39 3.93
C ILE A 20 -5.38 -10.96 3.53
N HIS A 21 -6.32 -10.10 3.10
CA HIS A 21 -7.62 -10.53 2.62
C HIS A 21 -7.48 -11.49 1.43
N HIS A 22 -6.65 -11.15 0.45
CA HIS A 22 -6.41 -11.98 -0.73
C HIS A 22 -5.80 -13.34 -0.36
N LEU A 23 -4.78 -13.35 0.51
CA LEU A 23 -4.15 -14.58 1.00
C LEU A 23 -5.13 -15.53 1.71
N ILE A 24 -6.06 -14.99 2.51
CA ILE A 24 -7.00 -15.81 3.29
C ILE A 24 -8.11 -16.37 2.40
N PHE A 25 -8.65 -15.57 1.48
CA PHE A 25 -9.86 -15.93 0.72
C PHE A 25 -9.56 -16.66 -0.59
N TYR A 26 -8.47 -16.34 -1.28
CA TYR A 26 -8.19 -16.86 -2.61
C TYR A 26 -7.10 -17.93 -2.63
N GLN A 27 -6.23 -18.00 -1.60
CA GLN A 27 -5.10 -18.95 -1.44
C GLN A 27 -4.20 -19.11 -2.69
N ARG A 28 -4.33 -18.22 -3.67
CA ARG A 28 -3.67 -18.32 -4.96
C ARG A 28 -3.04 -16.99 -5.25
N LEU A 29 -1.73 -16.95 -5.03
CA LEU A 29 -0.87 -15.89 -5.54
C LEU A 29 -0.76 -16.13 -7.04
N PHE A 30 -1.05 -15.13 -7.88
CA PHE A 30 -0.91 -15.17 -9.34
C PHE A 30 -2.06 -15.84 -10.12
N ASP A 31 -3.29 -15.40 -9.89
CA ASP A 31 -4.37 -15.58 -10.87
C ASP A 31 -4.41 -14.37 -11.82
N LEU A 32 -4.36 -14.60 -13.14
CA LEU A 32 -4.37 -13.53 -14.15
C LEU A 32 -5.63 -12.65 -14.08
N ALA A 33 -6.78 -13.25 -13.70
CA ALA A 33 -8.03 -12.52 -13.53
C ALA A 33 -8.01 -11.61 -12.28
N ASP A 34 -7.26 -12.03 -11.28
CA ASP A 34 -7.18 -11.41 -9.96
C ASP A 34 -6.02 -10.40 -9.87
N MET A 35 -4.99 -10.60 -10.71
CA MET A 35 -3.89 -9.67 -10.95
C MET A 35 -4.38 -8.27 -11.30
N LEU A 36 -5.45 -8.16 -12.10
CA LEU A 36 -6.00 -6.88 -12.59
C LEU A 36 -6.87 -6.15 -11.55
N HIS A 37 -7.25 -6.84 -10.48
CA HIS A 37 -8.16 -6.31 -9.48
C HIS A 37 -7.47 -6.31 -8.11
N HIS A 38 -7.39 -7.46 -7.43
CA HIS A 38 -6.87 -7.52 -6.06
C HIS A 38 -5.38 -7.21 -6.00
N GLU A 39 -4.54 -7.93 -6.74
CA GLU A 39 -3.09 -7.76 -6.66
C GLU A 39 -2.62 -6.39 -7.18
N PHE A 40 -3.30 -5.82 -8.19
CA PHE A 40 -3.02 -4.48 -8.70
C PHE A 40 -3.33 -3.38 -7.68
N PHE A 41 -4.51 -3.42 -7.05
CA PHE A 41 -4.87 -2.43 -6.04
C PHE A 41 -4.00 -2.56 -4.79
N GLU A 42 -3.71 -3.78 -4.34
CA GLU A 42 -2.75 -4.06 -3.26
C GLU A 42 -1.40 -3.41 -3.51
N ALA A 43 -0.82 -3.66 -4.68
CA ALA A 43 0.46 -3.11 -5.06
C ALA A 43 0.42 -1.57 -5.12
N ILE A 44 -0.63 -0.97 -5.68
CA ILE A 44 -0.77 0.49 -5.76
C ILE A 44 -0.87 1.11 -4.38
N PHE A 45 -1.77 0.64 -3.52
CA PHE A 45 -1.97 1.24 -2.20
C PHE A 45 -0.72 1.10 -1.33
N PHE A 46 -0.08 -0.07 -1.37
CA PHE A 46 1.13 -0.31 -0.63
C PHE A 46 2.29 0.56 -1.12
N THR A 47 2.57 0.56 -2.44
CA THR A 47 3.68 1.34 -3.01
C THR A 47 3.45 2.85 -2.91
N ALA A 48 2.24 3.34 -3.16
CA ALA A 48 1.91 4.76 -3.01
C ALA A 48 2.09 5.21 -1.56
N GLY A 49 1.66 4.40 -0.58
CA GLY A 49 1.86 4.68 0.84
C GLY A 49 3.34 4.73 1.23
N VAL A 50 4.15 3.77 0.78
CA VAL A 50 5.60 3.75 1.03
C VAL A 50 6.30 4.96 0.41
N VAL A 51 6.01 5.27 -0.86
CA VAL A 51 6.61 6.41 -1.56
C VAL A 51 6.26 7.73 -0.88
N LEU A 52 4.98 7.93 -0.50
CA LEU A 52 4.56 9.14 0.21
C LEU A 52 5.26 9.27 1.57
N LEU A 53 5.47 8.15 2.28
CA LEU A 53 6.19 8.16 3.55
C LEU A 53 7.66 8.58 3.35
N ILE A 54 8.33 8.01 2.33
CA ILE A 54 9.71 8.34 1.98
C ILE A 54 9.84 9.82 1.60
N VAL A 55 8.92 10.34 0.79
CA VAL A 55 8.90 11.75 0.38
C VAL A 55 8.66 12.67 1.58
N ALA A 56 7.69 12.34 2.45
CA ALA A 56 7.43 13.09 3.66
C ALA A 56 8.66 13.17 4.58
N TRP A 57 9.34 12.04 4.77
CA TRP A 57 10.59 11.98 5.54
C TRP A 57 11.73 12.74 4.89
N SER A 58 11.91 12.61 3.57
CA SER A 58 12.93 13.37 2.84
C SER A 58 12.69 14.87 2.94
N LYS A 59 11.42 15.31 2.89
CA LYS A 59 11.06 16.73 3.05
C LYS A 59 11.38 17.21 4.48
N LYS A 60 11.02 16.43 5.49
CA LYS A 60 11.27 16.73 6.90
C LYS A 60 12.75 16.83 7.25
N ARG A 61 13.63 16.05 6.61
CA ARG A 61 15.09 16.13 6.81
C ARG A 61 15.76 17.33 6.14
N ARG A 62 15.12 17.97 5.15
CA ARG A 62 15.67 19.13 4.42
C ARG A 62 15.16 20.48 4.95
N GLY A 63 14.18 20.45 5.84
CA GLY A 63 13.60 21.64 6.48
C GLY A 63 14.20 21.94 7.83
#